data_AF-A0A924GJY8-F1
#
_entry.id   AF-A0A924GJY8-F1
#
_cell.length_a   1.000
_cell.length_b   1.000
_cell.length_c   1.000
_cell.angle_alpha   90.00
_cell.angle_beta   90.00
_cell.angle_gamma   90.00
#
_symmetry.space_group_name_H-M   'P 1'
#
loop_
_entity.id
_entity.type
_entity.pdbx_description
1 polymer ?
#
loop_
_entity_poly.entity_id
_entity_poly.type
_entity_poly.pdbx_seq_one_letter_code
_entity_poly.pdbx_strand_id
1 'polypeptide(L)' 'MPRPFPAEFRLRAVALVRAGKPITTAAVQLGVSAGALHSWVRQDQIDRGERHGITTPESAELS' A
#
# COMPACT_ATOMS: atom_id res chain seq x y z
N MET A 1 19.71 -1.67 12.88
CA MET A 1 18.88 -0.85 11.98
C MET A 1 18.00 -1.80 11.17
N PRO A 2 16.66 -1.84 11.36
CA PRO A 2 15.81 -2.67 10.50
C PRO A 2 16.03 -2.21 9.06
N ARG A 3 16.36 -3.15 8.17
CA ARG A 3 16.72 -2.84 6.79
C ARG A 3 15.45 -2.32 6.10
N PRO A 4 15.38 -1.04 5.72
CA PRO A 4 14.19 -0.51 5.08
C PRO A 4 13.95 -1.27 3.78
N PHE A 5 12.69 -1.61 3.48
CA PHE A 5 12.35 -2.22 2.21
C PHE A 5 12.88 -1.36 1.06
N PRO A 6 13.55 -1.95 0.06
CA PRO A 6 14.09 -1.19 -1.06
C PRO A 6 12.96 -0.42 -1.75
N ALA A 7 13.27 0.79 -2.24
CA ALA A 7 12.27 1.67 -2.85
C ALA A 7 11.54 1.00 -4.02
N GLU A 8 12.26 0.22 -4.84
CA GLU A 8 11.69 -0.54 -5.94
C GLU A 8 10.64 -1.57 -5.49
N PHE A 9 10.82 -2.17 -4.32
CA PHE A 9 9.86 -3.11 -3.76
C PHE A 9 8.58 -2.39 -3.33
N ARG A 10 8.73 -1.24 -2.66
CA ARG A 10 7.60 -0.41 -2.26
C ARG A 10 6.82 0.09 -3.46
N LEU A 11 7.51 0.54 -4.52
CA LEU A 11 6.89 0.97 -5.78
C LEU A 11 6.13 -0.16 -6.47
N ARG A 12 6.70 -1.38 -6.55
CA ARG A 12 6.00 -2.55 -7.08
C ARG A 12 4.75 -2.88 -6.27
N ALA A 13 4.85 -2.82 -4.95
CA ALA A 13 3.74 -3.09 -4.06
C ALA A 13 2.59 -2.08 -4.24
N VAL A 14 2.93 -0.79 -4.33
CA VAL A 14 1.96 0.27 -4.59
C VAL A 14 1.37 0.17 -5.99
N ALA A 15 2.18 -0.16 -7.01
CA ALA A 15 1.70 -0.34 -8.39
C ALA A 15 0.64 -1.45 -8.50
N LEU A 16 0.78 -2.54 -7.73
CA LEU A 16 -0.22 -3.60 -7.67
C LEU A 16 -1.55 -3.10 -7.10
N VAL A 17 -1.50 -2.28 -6.04
CA VAL A 17 -2.70 -1.68 -5.46
C VAL A 17 -3.34 -0.69 -6.42
N ARG A 18 -2.53 0.12 -7.12
CA ARG A 18 -3.00 1.05 -8.16
C ARG A 18 -3.63 0.34 -9.35
N ALA A 19 -3.18 -0.87 -9.68
CA ALA A 19 -3.80 -1.71 -10.71
C ALA A 19 -5.16 -2.29 -10.30
N GLY A 20 -5.68 -1.93 -9.12
CA GLY A 20 -6.98 -2.39 -8.61
C GLY A 20 -6.89 -3.62 -7.70
N LYS A 21 -5.69 -4.08 -7.33
CA LYS A 21 -5.55 -5.21 -6.42
C LYS A 21 -5.81 -4.77 -4.96
N PRO A 22 -6.58 -5.53 -4.17
CA PRO A 22 -6.78 -5.22 -2.76
C PRO A 22 -5.46 -5.19 -1.97
N ILE A 23 -5.34 -4.25 -1.03
CA ILE A 23 -4.14 -4.08 -0.18
C ILE A 23 -3.88 -5.36 0.62
N THR A 24 -4.89 -6.01 1.16
CA THR A 24 -4.77 -7.26 1.94
C THR A 24 -4.18 -8.38 1.08
N THR A 25 -4.73 -8.60 -0.11
CA THR A 25 -4.23 -9.60 -1.07
C THR A 25 -2.81 -9.29 -1.54
N ALA A 26 -2.51 -8.02 -1.84
CA ALA A 26 -1.18 -7.59 -2.23
C ALA A 26 -0.16 -7.78 -1.09
N ALA A 27 -0.53 -7.46 0.13
CA ALA A 27 0.30 -7.63 1.32
C ALA A 27 0.67 -9.10 1.56
N VAL A 28 -0.32 -10.01 1.48
CA VAL A 28 -0.12 -11.46 1.60
C VAL A 28 0.79 -11.98 0.49
N GLN A 29 0.54 -11.62 -0.76
CA GLN A 29 1.36 -12.09 -1.89
C GLN A 29 2.81 -11.59 -1.84
N LEU A 30 3.04 -10.42 -1.26
CA LEU A 30 4.36 -9.81 -1.14
C LEU A 30 5.06 -10.18 0.18
N GLY A 31 4.38 -10.87 1.10
CA GLY A 31 4.91 -11.21 2.42
C GLY A 31 5.16 -9.97 3.31
N VAL A 32 4.38 -8.90 3.13
CA VAL A 32 4.48 -7.68 3.94
C VAL A 32 3.23 -7.45 4.77
N SER A 33 3.35 -6.66 5.83
CA SER A 33 2.20 -6.28 6.65
C SER A 33 1.30 -5.32 5.89
N ALA A 34 -0.02 -5.52 5.96
CA ALA A 34 -1.01 -4.65 5.31
C ALA A 34 -0.87 -3.16 5.72
N GLY A 35 -0.54 -2.90 6.99
CA GLY A 35 -0.29 -1.53 7.47
C GLY A 35 0.94 -0.84 6.84
N ALA A 36 2.00 -1.61 6.54
CA ALA A 36 3.15 -1.09 5.83
C ALA A 36 2.79 -0.71 4.39
N LEU A 37 2.06 -1.60 3.70
CA LEU A 37 1.59 -1.34 2.34
C LEU A 37 0.62 -0.14 2.28
N HIS A 38 -0.29 -0.03 3.25
CA HIS A 38 -1.21 1.10 3.35
C HIS A 38 -0.45 2.44 3.52
N SER A 39 0.63 2.43 4.30
CA SER A 39 1.48 3.62 4.49
C SER A 39 2.22 4.01 3.20
N TRP A 40 2.71 3.02 2.43
CA TRP A 40 3.36 3.29 1.14
C TRP A 40 2.40 3.82 0.10
N VAL A 41 1.19 3.26 0.01
CA VAL A 41 0.14 3.74 -0.90
C VAL A 41 -0.28 5.17 -0.53
N ARG A 42 -0.37 5.48 0.77
CA ARG A 42 -0.62 6.85 1.23
C ARG A 42 0.48 7.81 0.78
N GLN A 43 1.74 7.45 0.98
CA GLN A 43 2.89 8.28 0.62
C GLN A 43 2.94 8.53 -0.90
N ASP A 44 2.75 7.49 -1.71
CA ASP A 44 2.71 7.60 -3.18
C ASP A 44 1.64 8.59 -3.66
N GLN A 45 0.46 8.57 -3.06
CA GLN A 45 -0.61 9.50 -3.43
C GLN A 45 -0.35 10.95 -3.00
N ILE A 46 0.39 11.16 -1.91
CA ILE A 46 0.87 12.49 -1.50
C ILE A 46 1.94 12.98 -2.48
N ASP A 47 2.91 12.13 -2.80
CA ASP A 47 4.02 12.45 -3.71
C ASP A 47 3.53 12.77 -5.13
N ARG A 48 2.45 12.10 -5.58
CA ARG A 48 1.80 12.36 -6.87
C ARG A 48 0.87 13.60 -6.85
N GLY A 49 0.69 14.23 -5.70
CA GLY A 49 -0.22 15.37 -5.54
C GLY A 49 -1.70 15.02 -5.75
N GLU A 50 -2.05 13.74 -5.65
CA GLU A 50 -3.34 13.19 -6.08
C GLU A 50 -4.42 13.21 -4.98
N ARG A 51 -4.10 13.63 -3.74
CA ARG A 51 -5.09 13.62 -2.64
C ARG A 51 -5.42 15.00 -2.06
N HIS A 52 -6.63 15.47 -2.40
CA HIS A 52 -7.65 15.88 -1.43
C HIS A 52 -8.82 14.89 -1.61
N GLY A 53 -8.96 13.88 -0.74
CA GLY A 53 -10.11 12.96 -0.75
C GLY A 53 -9.91 11.61 -1.46
N ILE A 54 -9.93 10.54 -0.67
CA ILE A 54 -10.91 9.43 -0.63
C ILE A 54 -10.27 8.46 0.36
N THR A 55 -10.65 8.66 1.62
CA THR A 55 -10.58 7.65 2.66
C THR A 55 -11.74 6.70 2.39
N THR A 56 -11.49 5.59 1.72
CA THR A 56 -12.37 4.44 1.90
C THR A 56 -11.75 3.60 3.02
N PRO A 57 -12.29 3.65 4.25
CA PRO A 57 -11.98 2.65 5.25
C PRO A 57 -12.70 1.37 4.87
N GLU A 58 -12.18 0.64 3.87
CA GLU A 58 -12.56 -0.78 3.67
C GLU A 58 -11.65 -1.69 4.50
N SER A 59 -11.41 -1.28 5.75
CA SER A 59 -11.22 -2.22 6.85
C SER A 59 -12.60 -2.70 7.30
N ALA A 60 -13.36 -3.30 6.39
CA ALA A 60 -14.44 -4.20 6.74
C ALA A 60 -13.90 -5.60 6.48
N GLU A 61 -13.60 -6.29 7.57
CA GLU A 61 -13.56 -7.74 7.66
C GLU A 61 -12.48 -8.46 6.83
N LEU A 62 -11.31 -8.62 7.45
CA LEU A 62 -10.64 -9.92 7.38
C LEU A 62 -10.51 -10.43 8.81
N SER A 63 -11.41 -11.35 9.15
CA SER A 63 -11.48 -12.14 10.38
C SER A 63 -10.20 -12.90 10.66
#